data_AF-D5WRK7-F1
#
_entry.id   AF-D5WRK7-F1
#
_cell.length_a   1.000
_cell.length_b   1.000
_cell.length_c   1.000
_cell.angle_alpha   90.00
_cell.angle_beta   90.00
_cell.angle_gamma   90.00
#
_symmetry.space_group_name_H-M   'P 1'
#
loop_
_entity.id
_entity.type
_entity.pdbx_description
1 polymer ?
#
loop_
_entity_poly.entity_id
_entity_poly.type
_entity_poly.pdbx_seq_one_letter_code
_entity_poly.pdbx_strand_id
1 'polypeptide(L)' 'MPSWLRNQLAKAFREKDKRSVIMLNRVFYKYRAHLEADP' A
#
# COMPACT_ATOMS: atom_id res chain seq x y z
N MET A 1 7.22 -3.30 -3.39
CA MET A 1 6.06 -3.31 -2.47
C MET A 1 6.00 -4.69 -1.81
N PRO A 2 5.84 -4.80 -0.48
CA PRO A 2 5.69 -6.09 0.19
C PRO A 2 4.51 -6.90 -0.37
N SER A 3 4.65 -8.24 -0.39
CA SER A 3 3.64 -9.14 -0.94
C SER A 3 2.27 -8.98 -0.29
N TRP A 4 2.24 -8.80 1.03
CA TRP A 4 1.01 -8.57 1.80
C TRP A 4 0.28 -7.30 1.34
N LEU A 5 1.00 -6.20 1.08
CA LEU A 5 0.42 -4.91 0.71
C LEU A 5 -0.17 -4.97 -0.70
N ARG A 6 0.52 -5.66 -1.61
CA ARG A 6 0.02 -5.92 -2.97
C ARG A 6 -1.29 -6.70 -2.95
N ASN A 7 -1.37 -7.74 -2.13
CA ASN A 7 -2.57 -8.58 -2.01
C ASN A 7 -3.76 -7.80 -1.45
N GLN A 8 -3.53 -6.95 -0.44
CA GLN A 8 -4.57 -6.08 0.14
C GLN A 8 -5.07 -5.03 -0.86
N LEU A 9 -4.17 -4.40 -1.63
CA LEU A 9 -4.57 -3.46 -2.68
C LEU A 9 -5.40 -4.14 -3.77
N ALA A 10 -4.99 -5.32 -4.23
CA ALA A 10 -5.74 -6.08 -5.24
C ALA A 10 -7.15 -6.43 -4.76
N LYS A 11 -7.32 -6.78 -3.47
CA LYS A 11 -8.62 -7.01 -2.85
C LYS A 11 -9.45 -5.71 -2.81
N ALA A 12 -8.88 -4.62 -2.32
CA ALA A 12 -9.57 -3.34 -2.21
C ALA A 12 -10.05 -2.81 -3.57
N PHE A 13 -9.25 -2.97 -4.63
CA PHE A 13 -9.67 -2.63 -5.99
C PHE A 13 -10.83 -3.51 -6.49
N ARG A 14 -10.77 -4.82 -6.23
CA ARG A 14 -11.83 -5.76 -6.60
C ARG A 14 -13.16 -5.43 -5.91
N GLU A 15 -13.10 -5.06 -4.64
CA GLU A 15 -14.26 -4.71 -3.80
C GLU A 15 -14.71 -3.26 -3.99
N LYS A 16 -14.01 -2.47 -4.81
CA LYS A 16 -14.24 -1.03 -5.02
C LYS A 16 -14.18 -0.22 -3.70
N ASP A 17 -13.41 -0.69 -2.72
CA ASP A 17 -13.21 0.00 -1.45
C ASP A 17 -12.18 1.14 -1.62
N LYS A 18 -12.70 2.31 -2.00
CA LYS A 18 -11.89 3.52 -2.20
C LYS A 18 -11.13 3.95 -0.94
N ARG A 19 -11.68 3.72 0.26
CA ARG A 19 -11.03 4.12 1.52
C ARG A 19 -9.79 3.28 1.76
N SER A 20 -9.91 1.97 1.60
CA SER A 20 -8.78 1.04 1.72
C SER A 20 -7.71 1.30 0.66
N VAL A 21 -8.08 1.59 -0.58
CA VAL A 21 -7.11 1.96 -1.64
C VAL A 21 -6.28 3.18 -1.24
N ILE A 22 -6.90 4.26 -0.76
CA ILE A 22 -6.19 5.47 -0.33
C ILE A 22 -5.27 5.17 0.85
N MET A 23 -5.76 4.45 1.85
CA MET A 23 -4.99 4.10 3.04
C MET A 23 -3.76 3.26 2.69
N LEU A 24 -3.94 2.18 1.92
CA LEU A 24 -2.88 1.26 1.55
C LEU A 24 -1.83 1.94 0.65
N ASN A 25 -2.24 2.85 -0.24
CA ASN A 25 -1.29 3.68 -0.99
C ASN A 25 -0.47 4.59 -0.07
N ARG A 26 -1.07 5.23 0.93
CA ARG A 26 -0.33 6.04 1.92
C ARG A 26 0.68 5.19 2.70
N VAL A 27 0.31 3.98 3.09
CA VAL A 27 1.23 3.03 3.74
C VAL A 27 2.41 2.69 2.84
N PHE A 28 2.17 2.45 1.55
CA PHE A 28 3.25 2.18 0.59
C PHE A 28 4.24 3.34 0.50
N TYR A 29 3.75 4.58 0.38
CA TYR A 29 4.63 5.75 0.30
C TYR A 29 5.45 5.95 1.57
N LYS A 30 4.86 5.74 2.76
CA LYS A 30 5.63 5.77 4.02
C LYS A 30 6.70 4.68 4.09
N TYR A 31 6.35 3.46 3.69
CA TYR A 31 7.30 2.34 3.65
C TYR A 31 8.45 2.63 2.68
N ARG A 32 8.15 3.16 1.49
CA ARG A 32 9.16 3.57 0.50
C ARG A 32 10.10 4.65 1.05
N ALA A 33 9.55 5.69 1.67
CA ALA A 33 10.35 6.75 2.27
C ALA A 33 11.28 6.23 3.37
N HIS A 34 10.81 5.27 4.18
CA HIS A 34 11.67 4.61 5.18
C HIS A 34 12.82 3.81 4.56
N LEU A 35 12.56 3.06 3.48
CA LEU A 35 13.61 2.32 2.77
C LEU A 35 14.64 3.23 2.09
N GLU A 36 14.25 4.44 1.70
CA GLU A 36 15.16 5.42 1.08
C GLU A 36 15.96 6.22 2.12
N ALA A 37 15.48 6.29 3.36
CA ALA A 37 16.14 6.98 4.48
C ALA A 37 17.15 6.11 5.23
N ASP A 38 17.06 4.78 5.14
CA ASP A 38 18.05 3.80 5.62
C ASP A 38 18.62 3.03 4.42
N PRO A 39 19.69 3.54 3.76
CA PRO A 39 20.32 2.89 2.61
C PRO A 39 21.12 1.63 2.95
#